data_AF-A0AAJ3JR13-F1
#
_entry.id   AF-A0AAJ3JR13-F1
#
_cell.length_a   1.000
_cell.length_b   1.000
_cell.length_c   1.000
_cell.angle_alpha   90.00
_cell.angle_beta   90.00
_cell.angle_gamma   90.00
#
_symmetry.space_group_name_H-M   'P 1'
#
loop_
_entity.id
_entity.type
_entity.pdbx_description
1 polymer ?
#
loop_
_entity_poly.entity_id
_entity_poly.type
_entity_poly.pdbx_seq_one_letter_code
_entity_poly.pdbx_strand_id
1 'polypeptide(L)'
;MLGELEDLIEARLRELSVKLPRLTVASYGGELSDPDLLSGLLKRCPAILLMVPKVTFTRKSTTRYTLPITFRLVIAARHPRGERETRRGTTPTDIGTYALWEACMHQLVDWQPWVDRAAIRPTELSNLVNGKLASDHLSVLGQSFVIELDWEKPKEALPDFLGITMEYHTPSDNPEPVATDNIELRDV
;
A
#
# COMPACT_ATOMS: atom_id res chain seq x y z
N MET A 1 -11.25 9.93 -2.23
CA MET A 1 -11.43 9.36 -0.88
C MET A 1 -10.45 8.24 -0.59
N LEU A 2 -10.51 7.07 -1.25
CA LEU A 2 -9.57 5.96 -0.93
C LEU A 2 -8.11 6.31 -1.27
N GLY A 3 -7.83 6.78 -2.50
CA GLY A 3 -6.48 7.22 -2.86
C GLY A 3 -5.99 8.39 -1.99
N GLU A 4 -6.86 9.33 -1.66
CA GLU A 4 -6.53 10.44 -0.75
C GLU A 4 -6.17 9.95 0.67
N LEU A 5 -6.90 8.97 1.21
CA LEU A 5 -6.57 8.35 2.50
C LEU A 5 -5.17 7.72 2.46
N GLU A 6 -4.88 7.02 1.37
CA GLU A 6 -3.61 6.36 1.11
C GLU A 6 -2.46 7.38 1.07
N ASP A 7 -2.62 8.44 0.29
CA ASP A 7 -1.66 9.54 0.18
C ASP A 7 -1.38 10.20 1.54
N LEU A 8 -2.43 10.44 2.34
CA LEU A 8 -2.30 11.03 3.68
C LEU A 8 -1.54 10.12 4.64
N ILE A 9 -1.87 8.82 4.66
CA ILE A 9 -1.16 7.85 5.51
C ILE A 9 0.30 7.72 5.07
N GLU A 10 0.56 7.65 3.76
CA GLU A 10 1.93 7.61 3.24
C GLU A 10 2.72 8.85 3.64
N ALA A 11 2.16 10.04 3.45
CA ALA A 11 2.81 11.30 3.83
C ALA A 11 3.15 11.31 5.33
N ARG A 12 2.22 10.87 6.17
CA ARG A 12 2.41 10.78 7.62
C ARG A 12 3.53 9.80 7.99
N LEU A 13 3.59 8.63 7.36
CA LEU A 13 4.61 7.63 7.61
C LEU A 13 5.99 8.05 7.07
N ARG A 14 6.05 8.81 5.97
CA ARG A 14 7.30 9.36 5.42
C ARG A 14 8.00 10.34 6.36
N GLU A 15 7.31 10.91 7.35
CA GLU A 15 7.95 11.69 8.42
C GLU A 15 8.99 10.85 9.21
N LEU A 16 8.80 9.52 9.28
CA LEU A 16 9.76 8.62 9.92
C LEU A 16 11.10 8.56 9.17
N SER A 17 11.11 8.83 7.87
CA SER A 17 12.32 8.83 7.04
C SER A 17 13.32 9.90 7.46
N VAL A 18 12.90 10.94 8.20
CA VAL A 18 13.80 11.94 8.80
C VAL A 18 14.75 11.28 9.81
N LYS A 19 14.25 10.33 10.60
CA LYS A 19 15.06 9.57 11.58
C LYS A 19 15.64 8.29 10.97
N LEU A 20 15.02 7.77 9.92
CA LEU A 20 15.38 6.52 9.23
C LEU A 20 15.58 6.78 7.73
N PRO A 21 16.71 7.35 7.29
CA PRO A 21 16.89 7.80 5.90
C PRO A 21 16.79 6.69 4.84
N ARG A 22 16.94 5.42 5.25
CA ARG A 22 16.85 4.24 4.38
C ARG A 22 15.45 3.61 4.35
N LEU A 23 14.49 4.18 5.08
CA LEU A 23 13.13 3.67 5.17
C LEU A 23 12.40 3.88 3.85
N THR A 24 11.93 2.78 3.26
CA THR A 24 11.02 2.82 2.12
C THR A 24 9.58 2.86 2.63
N VAL A 25 8.78 3.83 2.17
CA VAL A 25 7.34 3.89 2.40
C VAL A 25 6.65 3.91 1.04
N ALA A 26 5.75 2.95 0.79
CA ALA A 26 5.04 2.84 -0.48
C ALA A 26 3.69 2.13 -0.32
N SER A 27 2.76 2.37 -1.24
CA SER A 27 1.54 1.60 -1.39
C SER A 27 1.79 0.25 -2.07
N TYR A 28 0.94 -0.70 -1.74
CA TYR A 28 1.01 -2.06 -2.21
C TYR A 28 -0.37 -2.67 -2.51
N GLY A 29 -0.50 -3.20 -3.73
CA GLY A 29 -1.76 -3.64 -4.33
C GLY A 29 -2.31 -5.02 -3.93
N GLY A 30 -1.65 -5.80 -3.05
CA GLY A 30 -2.27 -7.03 -2.51
C GLY A 30 -1.56 -8.36 -2.72
N GLU A 31 -0.49 -8.44 -3.51
CA GLU A 31 0.05 -9.72 -4.03
C GLU A 31 1.11 -10.38 -3.13
N LEU A 32 0.93 -10.40 -1.80
CA LEU A 32 1.96 -10.95 -0.87
C LEU A 32 2.28 -12.46 -1.11
N SER A 33 1.53 -13.13 -1.99
CA SER A 33 1.73 -14.50 -2.41
C SER A 33 2.76 -14.68 -3.54
N ASP A 34 3.27 -13.60 -4.13
CA ASP A 34 4.26 -13.69 -5.21
C ASP A 34 5.68 -13.93 -4.64
N PRO A 35 6.36 -15.05 -4.99
CA PRO A 35 7.75 -15.32 -4.61
C PRO A 35 8.73 -14.20 -4.98
N ASP A 36 8.49 -13.47 -6.08
CA ASP A 36 9.37 -12.39 -6.54
C ASP A 36 9.25 -11.14 -5.66
N LEU A 37 8.11 -10.95 -4.99
CA LEU A 37 7.89 -9.82 -4.10
C LEU A 37 8.81 -9.87 -2.88
N LEU A 38 9.01 -11.04 -2.30
CA LEU A 38 9.90 -11.22 -1.15
C LEU A 38 11.35 -10.82 -1.49
N SER A 39 11.79 -11.15 -2.70
CA SER A 39 13.09 -10.73 -3.22
C SER A 39 13.18 -9.21 -3.41
N GLY A 40 12.11 -8.58 -3.93
CA GLY A 40 12.02 -7.13 -4.05
C GLY A 40 11.91 -6.41 -2.70
N LEU A 41 11.31 -7.04 -1.71
CA LEU A 41 11.13 -6.52 -0.36
C LEU A 41 12.45 -6.55 0.42
N LEU A 42 13.26 -7.59 0.27
CA LEU A 42 14.63 -7.63 0.79
C LEU A 42 15.48 -6.44 0.31
N LYS A 43 15.38 -6.08 -0.97
CA LYS A 43 16.12 -4.94 -1.55
C LYS A 43 15.67 -3.59 -0.97
N ARG A 44 14.42 -3.50 -0.52
CA ARG A 44 13.78 -2.26 -0.03
C ARG A 44 13.82 -2.11 1.50
N CYS A 45 14.30 -3.12 2.23
CA CYS A 45 14.35 -3.09 3.70
C CYS A 45 15.31 -2.01 4.24
N PRO A 46 14.95 -1.27 5.31
CA PRO A 46 13.67 -1.37 6.03
C PRO A 46 12.50 -0.74 5.24
N ALA A 47 11.33 -1.39 5.27
CA ALA A 47 10.18 -0.98 4.47
C ALA A 47 8.87 -0.99 5.27
N ILE A 48 7.99 -0.04 4.98
CA ILE A 48 6.58 -0.03 5.37
C ILE A 48 5.76 0.04 4.08
N LEU A 49 4.94 -0.99 3.84
CA LEU A 49 4.04 -1.01 2.71
C LEU A 49 2.59 -0.86 3.17
N LEU A 50 1.84 0.08 2.58
CA LEU A 50 0.44 0.31 2.88
C LEU A 50 -0.45 -0.50 1.93
N MET A 51 -1.42 -1.22 2.46
CA MET A 51 -2.42 -1.96 1.69
C MET A 51 -3.81 -1.60 2.23
N VAL A 52 -4.80 -1.41 1.35
CA VAL A 52 -6.20 -1.23 1.75
C VAL A 52 -7.00 -2.51 1.41
N PRO A 53 -7.00 -3.54 2.26
CA PRO A 53 -7.58 -4.84 1.92
C PRO A 53 -9.11 -4.88 1.93
N LYS A 54 -9.80 -3.99 2.67
CA LYS A 54 -11.25 -4.14 2.84
C LYS A 54 -11.96 -2.83 3.11
N VAL A 55 -13.04 -2.62 2.36
CA VAL A 55 -14.01 -1.56 2.59
C VAL A 55 -15.39 -2.20 2.71
N THR A 56 -16.15 -1.83 3.74
CA THR A 56 -17.54 -2.29 3.92
C THR A 56 -18.50 -1.12 3.90
N PHE A 57 -19.71 -1.31 3.36
CA PHE A 57 -20.74 -0.28 3.32
C PHE A 57 -21.90 -0.67 4.21
N THR A 58 -22.20 0.16 5.21
CA THR A 58 -23.36 -0.01 6.08
C THR A 58 -24.33 1.14 5.86
N ARG A 59 -25.54 0.84 5.41
CA ARG A 59 -26.54 1.89 5.09
C ARG A 59 -27.00 2.58 6.38
N LYS A 60 -26.86 3.91 6.45
CA LYS A 60 -27.42 4.77 7.51
C LYS A 60 -28.76 5.39 7.10
N SER A 61 -28.92 5.75 5.83
CA SER A 61 -30.15 6.36 5.30
C SER A 61 -30.33 6.06 3.80
N THR A 62 -31.24 6.75 3.10
CA THR A 62 -31.46 6.58 1.65
C THR A 62 -30.23 6.96 0.82
N THR A 63 -29.45 7.95 1.27
CA THR A 63 -28.29 8.46 0.51
C THR A 63 -26.98 8.38 1.29
N ARG A 64 -27.00 7.95 2.56
CA ARG A 64 -25.81 7.92 3.41
C ARG A 64 -25.45 6.51 3.87
N TYR A 65 -24.17 6.24 3.87
CA TYR A 65 -23.54 5.00 4.29
C TYR A 65 -22.41 5.30 5.27
N THR A 66 -22.23 4.44 6.26
CA THR A 66 -20.97 4.36 6.99
C THR A 66 -20.04 3.40 6.28
N LEU A 67 -18.78 3.79 6.25
CA LEU A 67 -17.71 3.20 5.47
C LEU A 67 -16.55 2.84 6.40
N PRO A 68 -16.61 1.72 7.14
CA PRO A 68 -15.43 1.18 7.80
C PRO A 68 -14.44 0.74 6.72
N ILE A 69 -13.28 1.40 6.72
CA ILE A 69 -12.14 1.07 5.87
C ILE A 69 -11.11 0.40 6.76
N THR A 70 -10.74 -0.82 6.42
CA THR A 70 -9.62 -1.54 7.02
C THR A 70 -8.42 -1.42 6.09
N PHE A 71 -7.30 -0.93 6.62
CA PHE A 71 -6.00 -0.89 5.94
C PHE A 71 -4.96 -1.66 6.76
N ARG A 72 -3.91 -2.16 6.11
CA ARG A 72 -2.85 -2.95 6.72
C ARG A 72 -1.48 -2.38 6.32
N LEU A 73 -0.61 -2.23 7.31
CA LEU A 73 0.80 -1.98 7.10
C LEU A 73 1.56 -3.31 7.07
N VAL A 74 2.36 -3.51 6.05
CA VAL A 74 3.36 -4.58 5.95
C VAL A 74 4.71 -3.99 6.31
N ILE A 75 5.23 -4.37 7.48
CA ILE A 75 6.43 -3.80 8.07
C ILE A 75 7.54 -4.83 7.97
N ALA A 76 8.63 -4.47 7.31
CA ALA A 76 9.71 -5.40 7.00
C ALA A 76 11.09 -4.86 7.36
N ALA A 77 11.90 -5.73 7.95
CA ALA A 77 13.32 -5.48 8.19
C ALA A 77 14.13 -6.75 7.92
N ARG A 78 15.37 -6.56 7.44
CA ARG A 78 16.31 -7.64 7.17
C ARG A 78 17.59 -7.46 7.95
N HIS A 79 18.24 -8.56 8.28
CA HIS A 79 19.51 -8.53 8.98
C HIS A 79 20.35 -9.77 8.62
N PRO A 80 21.67 -9.63 8.36
CA PRO A 80 22.51 -10.75 7.97
C PRO A 80 22.91 -11.64 9.16
N ARG A 81 22.87 -11.15 10.40
CA ARG A 81 23.39 -11.89 11.57
C ARG A 81 22.41 -12.88 12.21
N GLY A 82 21.10 -12.69 12.05
CA GLY A 82 20.11 -13.56 12.72
C GLY A 82 18.69 -13.01 12.76
N GLU A 83 17.75 -13.89 13.11
CA GLU A 83 16.30 -13.61 13.20
C GLU A 83 15.92 -12.80 14.46
N ARG A 84 16.75 -12.82 15.50
CA ARG A 84 16.50 -12.00 16.70
C ARG A 84 16.81 -10.53 16.39
N GLU A 85 17.86 -10.32 15.62
CA GLU A 85 18.36 -9.01 15.20
C GLU A 85 17.41 -8.36 14.19
N THR A 86 16.80 -9.12 13.27
CA THR A 86 15.76 -8.57 12.37
C THR A 86 14.56 -7.99 13.12
N ARG A 87 14.23 -8.58 14.28
CA ARG A 87 13.08 -8.14 15.10
C ARG A 87 13.43 -6.98 16.03
N ARG A 88 14.59 -7.04 16.68
CA ARG A 88 14.98 -6.07 17.71
C ARG A 88 15.85 -4.92 17.18
N GLY A 89 16.48 -5.10 16.02
CA GLY A 89 17.56 -4.25 15.56
C GLY A 89 18.86 -4.53 16.30
N THR A 90 19.97 -4.00 15.79
CA THR A 90 21.28 -4.07 16.47
C THR A 90 21.85 -2.71 16.83
N THR A 91 21.43 -1.64 16.13
CA THR A 91 21.87 -0.27 16.36
C THR A 91 20.73 0.70 16.09
N PRO A 92 20.80 1.98 16.50
CA PRO A 92 19.76 2.97 16.18
C PRO A 92 19.51 3.15 14.69
N THR A 93 20.52 2.89 13.85
CA THR A 93 20.43 2.95 12.38
C THR A 93 19.99 1.64 11.74
N ASP A 94 20.07 0.54 12.49
CA ASP A 94 19.71 -0.81 12.06
C ASP A 94 18.48 -1.25 12.84
N ILE A 95 17.34 -0.68 12.42
CA ILE A 95 16.07 -0.82 13.11
C ILE A 95 15.44 -2.18 12.83
N GLY A 96 14.96 -2.83 13.89
CA GLY A 96 14.18 -4.06 13.78
C GLY A 96 12.69 -3.80 13.52
N THR A 97 11.97 -4.85 13.12
CA THR A 97 10.52 -4.74 12.85
C THR A 97 9.71 -4.28 14.06
N TYR A 98 10.12 -4.57 15.30
CA TYR A 98 9.38 -4.12 16.49
C TYR A 98 9.48 -2.61 16.72
N ALA A 99 10.67 -2.04 16.63
CA ALA A 99 10.84 -0.59 16.78
C ALA A 99 10.21 0.18 15.62
N LEU A 100 10.25 -0.38 14.40
CA LEU A 100 9.58 0.21 13.25
C LEU A 100 8.05 0.15 13.39
N TRP A 101 7.52 -0.95 13.91
CA TRP A 101 6.10 -1.09 14.24
C TRP A 101 5.66 -0.09 15.31
N GLU A 102 6.41 0.05 16.40
CA GLU A 102 6.11 1.01 17.46
C GLU A 102 6.08 2.45 16.92
N ALA A 103 7.02 2.80 16.03
CA ALA A 103 7.02 4.09 15.36
C ALA A 103 5.78 4.31 14.47
N CYS A 104 5.30 3.28 13.78
CA CYS A 104 4.05 3.35 13.01
C CYS A 104 2.83 3.55 13.92
N MET A 105 2.78 2.83 15.04
CA MET A 105 1.70 2.96 16.02
C MET A 105 1.65 4.38 16.59
N HIS A 106 2.79 4.96 16.95
CA HIS A 106 2.87 6.35 17.43
C HIS A 106 2.39 7.39 16.40
N GLN A 107 2.56 7.11 15.10
CA GLN A 107 2.15 8.04 14.05
C GLN A 107 0.65 7.96 13.72
N LEU A 108 0.04 6.77 13.86
CA LEU A 108 -1.28 6.49 13.31
C LEU A 108 -2.37 6.28 14.36
N VAL A 109 -2.05 5.79 15.56
CA VAL A 109 -3.07 5.57 16.59
C VAL A 109 -3.70 6.90 17.00
N ASP A 110 -5.02 6.97 16.96
CA ASP A 110 -5.84 8.15 17.26
C ASP A 110 -5.57 9.37 16.35
N TRP A 111 -4.74 9.20 15.31
CA TRP A 111 -4.53 10.24 14.32
C TRP A 111 -5.75 10.36 13.40
N GLN A 112 -6.10 11.61 13.08
CA GLN A 112 -7.18 11.95 12.17
C GLN A 112 -6.58 12.48 10.85
N PRO A 113 -6.70 11.73 9.74
CA PRO A 113 -6.21 12.20 8.44
C PRO A 113 -6.90 13.48 7.96
N TRP A 114 -8.14 13.68 8.39
CA TRP A 114 -8.90 14.92 8.18
C TRP A 114 -9.34 15.48 9.52
N VAL A 115 -9.21 16.79 9.68
CA VAL A 115 -9.69 17.52 10.86
C VAL A 115 -11.18 17.22 11.08
N ASP A 116 -11.55 16.93 12.32
CA ASP A 116 -12.92 16.66 12.78
C ASP A 116 -13.58 15.43 12.13
N ARG A 117 -12.80 14.50 11.58
CA ARG A 117 -13.29 13.19 11.11
C ARG A 117 -12.83 12.06 12.03
N ALA A 118 -13.23 10.84 11.68
CA ALA A 118 -12.87 9.66 12.46
C ALA A 118 -11.35 9.50 12.56
N ALA A 119 -10.92 9.09 13.75
CA ALA A 119 -9.54 8.73 14.00
C ALA A 119 -9.26 7.27 13.59
N ILE A 120 -8.01 7.01 13.25
CA ILE A 120 -7.51 5.67 12.95
C ILE A 120 -7.36 4.87 14.25
N ARG A 121 -7.86 3.64 14.24
CA ARG A 121 -7.77 2.71 15.37
C ARG A 121 -7.02 1.44 14.98
N PRO A 122 -6.09 0.94 15.81
CA PRO A 122 -5.43 -0.34 15.56
C PRO A 122 -6.41 -1.49 15.78
N THR A 123 -6.24 -2.59 15.04
CA THR A 123 -7.12 -3.76 15.16
C THR A 123 -6.34 -5.05 15.43
N GLU A 124 -5.41 -5.42 14.56
CA GLU A 124 -4.75 -6.73 14.62
C GLU A 124 -3.27 -6.60 14.26
N LEU A 125 -2.41 -7.30 15.01
CA LEU A 125 -1.02 -7.54 14.63
C LEU A 125 -0.85 -9.01 14.27
N SER A 126 -0.31 -9.28 13.08
CA SER A 126 0.03 -10.62 12.62
C SER A 126 1.51 -10.70 12.23
N ASN A 127 2.10 -11.88 12.43
CA ASN A 127 3.42 -12.18 11.88
C ASN A 127 3.21 -12.85 10.52
N LEU A 128 3.67 -12.20 9.45
CA LEU A 128 3.40 -12.65 8.08
C LEU A 128 4.49 -13.60 7.59
N VAL A 129 5.75 -13.32 7.93
CA VAL A 129 6.90 -14.16 7.57
C VAL A 129 7.97 -14.03 8.65
N ASN A 130 8.41 -15.17 9.18
CA ASN A 130 9.66 -15.32 9.90
C ASN A 130 10.45 -16.46 9.23
N GLY A 131 11.53 -16.11 8.52
CA GLY A 131 12.30 -17.12 7.80
C GLY A 131 13.63 -16.61 7.28
N LYS A 132 14.46 -17.55 6.84
CA LYS A 132 15.70 -17.26 6.11
C LYS A 132 15.37 -17.20 4.62
N LEU A 133 15.66 -16.08 3.97
CA LEU A 133 15.48 -15.92 2.53
C LEU A 133 16.87 -15.67 1.91
N ALA A 134 17.34 -16.63 1.13
CA ALA A 134 18.72 -16.72 0.66
C ALA A 134 19.74 -16.70 1.84
N SER A 135 20.58 -15.65 1.92
CA SER A 135 21.60 -15.47 2.97
C SER A 135 21.13 -14.64 4.17
N ASP A 136 20.02 -13.92 4.03
CA ASP A 136 19.57 -12.93 5.01
C ASP A 136 18.35 -13.44 5.78
N HIS A 137 18.23 -12.99 7.01
CA HIS A 137 17.01 -13.18 7.78
C HIS A 137 16.04 -12.05 7.45
N LEU A 138 14.76 -12.41 7.27
CA LEU A 138 13.67 -11.47 7.01
C LEU A 138 12.61 -11.63 8.09
N SER A 139 12.19 -10.49 8.67
CA SER A 139 11.01 -10.42 9.52
C SER A 139 9.98 -9.53 8.84
N VAL A 140 8.74 -10.00 8.77
CA VAL A 140 7.61 -9.25 8.21
C VAL A 140 6.43 -9.28 9.18
N LEU A 141 5.99 -8.11 9.62
CA LEU A 141 4.80 -7.92 10.45
C LEU A 141 3.67 -7.31 9.62
N GLY A 142 2.44 -7.70 9.93
CA GLY A 142 1.22 -7.10 9.39
C GLY A 142 0.45 -6.41 10.51
N GLN A 143 0.37 -5.08 10.49
CA GLN A 143 -0.46 -4.32 11.42
C GLN A 143 -1.70 -3.77 10.71
N SER A 144 -2.88 -4.19 11.15
CA SER A 144 -4.16 -3.72 10.63
C SER A 144 -4.68 -2.54 11.44
N PHE A 145 -5.40 -1.67 10.75
CA PHE A 145 -6.09 -0.51 11.30
C PHE A 145 -7.48 -0.38 10.69
N VAL A 146 -8.35 0.36 11.38
CA VAL A 146 -9.68 0.72 10.89
C VAL A 146 -9.92 2.22 11.06
N ILE A 147 -10.60 2.81 10.07
CA ILE A 147 -11.17 4.16 10.14
C ILE A 147 -12.61 4.09 9.65
N GLU A 148 -13.53 4.70 10.40
CA GLU A 148 -14.97 4.69 10.06
C GLU A 148 -15.37 6.03 9.47
N LEU A 149 -15.51 6.09 8.16
CA LEU A 149 -15.91 7.31 7.46
C LEU A 149 -17.40 7.29 7.14
N ASP A 150 -17.96 8.45 6.79
CA ASP A 150 -19.28 8.54 6.19
C ASP A 150 -19.14 8.81 4.68
N TRP A 151 -19.96 8.12 3.89
CA TRP A 151 -20.02 8.25 2.45
C TRP A 151 -21.45 8.62 2.02
N GLU A 152 -21.58 9.69 1.23
CA GLU A 152 -22.84 10.12 0.64
C GLU A 152 -22.88 9.75 -0.84
N LYS A 153 -23.98 9.14 -1.27
CA LYS A 153 -24.20 8.75 -2.66
C LYS A 153 -24.11 9.99 -3.56
N PRO A 154 -23.20 10.02 -4.55
CA PRO A 154 -23.14 11.11 -5.53
C PRO A 154 -24.48 11.29 -6.23
N LYS A 155 -24.89 12.56 -6.40
CA LYS A 155 -26.13 12.93 -7.11
C LYS A 155 -25.91 13.10 -8.61
N GLU A 156 -24.69 13.43 -8.99
CA GLU A 156 -24.30 13.67 -10.39
C GLU A 156 -24.10 12.34 -11.11
N ALA A 157 -24.40 12.33 -12.41
CA ALA A 157 -24.06 11.20 -13.28
C ALA A 157 -22.54 11.06 -13.35
N LEU A 158 -22.06 9.83 -13.48
CA LEU A 158 -20.66 9.60 -13.80
C LEU A 158 -20.34 10.31 -15.13
N PRO A 159 -19.17 10.97 -15.25
CA PRO A 159 -18.74 11.47 -16.54
C PRO A 159 -18.61 10.30 -17.52
N ASP A 160 -18.86 10.56 -18.81
CA ASP A 160 -18.61 9.58 -19.84
C ASP A 160 -17.12 9.23 -19.83
N PHE A 161 -16.81 7.94 -19.64
CA PHE A 161 -15.46 7.42 -19.81
C PHE A 161 -15.15 7.35 -21.31
N LEU A 162 -14.87 8.51 -21.91
CA LEU A 162 -14.43 8.60 -23.30
C LEU A 162 -13.02 8.00 -23.40
N GLY A 163 -12.94 6.78 -23.91
CA GLY A 163 -11.70 6.10 -24.25
C GLY A 163 -11.67 5.78 -25.74
N ILE A 164 -10.50 5.88 -26.35
CA ILE A 164 -10.26 5.35 -27.70
C ILE A 164 -9.85 3.88 -27.52
N THR A 165 -10.72 2.96 -27.90
CA THR A 165 -10.35 1.54 -27.99
C THR A 165 -9.51 1.35 -29.25
N MET A 166 -8.25 0.93 -29.10
CA MET A 166 -7.39 0.55 -30.22
C MET A 166 -7.39 -0.97 -30.36
N GLU A 167 -8.09 -1.48 -31.37
CA GLU A 167 -8.02 -2.89 -31.76
C GLU A 167 -7.04 -3.02 -32.92
N TYR A 168 -5.88 -3.64 -32.65
CA TYR A 168 -4.89 -3.92 -33.68
C TYR A 168 -5.27 -5.20 -34.41
N HIS A 169 -5.71 -5.07 -35.66
CA HIS A 169 -5.87 -6.19 -36.57
C HIS A 169 -4.65 -6.29 -37.47
N THR A 170 -3.81 -7.28 -37.22
CA THR A 170 -2.77 -7.68 -38.17
C THR A 170 -3.38 -8.64 -39.19
N PRO A 171 -3.48 -8.29 -40.49
CA PRO A 171 -3.92 -9.22 -41.51
C PRO A 171 -2.99 -10.44 -41.54
N SER A 172 -3.56 -11.64 -41.72
CA SER A 172 -2.84 -12.93 -41.74
C SER A 172 -1.75 -13.05 -42.82
N ASP A 173 -1.78 -12.14 -43.77
CA ASP A 173 -1.00 -12.07 -45.00
C ASP A 173 0.13 -11.01 -44.95
N ASN A 174 0.40 -10.40 -43.79
CA ASN A 174 1.55 -9.50 -43.62
C ASN A 174 2.80 -10.26 -43.09
N PRO A 175 3.82 -10.51 -43.93
CA PRO A 175 4.97 -11.33 -43.57
C PRO A 175 6.07 -10.59 -42.80
N GLU A 176 6.00 -9.25 -42.66
CA GLU A 176 7.01 -8.46 -41.96
C GLU A 176 6.42 -7.64 -40.79
N PRO A 177 7.00 -7.74 -39.58
CA PRO A 177 6.58 -6.93 -38.44
C PRO A 177 6.99 -5.48 -38.66
N VAL A 178 6.00 -4.58 -38.75
CA VAL A 178 6.23 -3.14 -38.87
C VAL A 178 6.53 -2.56 -37.49
N ALA A 179 7.66 -1.86 -37.35
CA ALA A 179 8.15 -1.33 -36.07
C ALA A 179 7.39 -0.08 -35.58
N THR A 180 6.64 0.57 -36.47
CA THR A 180 5.90 1.81 -36.20
C THR A 180 4.64 1.85 -37.08
N ASP A 181 3.51 2.22 -36.49
CA ASP A 181 2.26 2.46 -37.19
C ASP A 181 1.89 3.95 -37.08
N ASN A 182 1.27 4.51 -38.12
CA ASN A 182 0.90 5.93 -38.19
C ASN A 182 -0.62 6.07 -38.23
N ILE A 183 -1.20 6.67 -37.20
CA ILE A 183 -2.64 6.96 -37.14
C ILE A 183 -2.86 8.43 -37.48
N GLU A 184 -3.53 8.71 -38.60
CA GLU A 184 -4.05 10.05 -38.90
C GLU A 184 -5.42 10.25 -38.22
N LEU A 185 -5.45 11.09 -37.19
CA LEU A 185 -6.72 11.56 -36.61
C LEU A 185 -7.32 12.60 -37.56
N ARG A 186 -8.44 12.27 -38.21
CA ARG A 186 -9.24 13.23 -38.99
C ARG A 186 -10.46 13.65 -38.16
N ASP A 187 -10.88 14.89 -38.32
CA ASP A 187 -12.06 15.43 -37.65
C ASP A 187 -13.28 14.53 -37.95
N VAL A 188 -13.88 13.98 -36.89
CA VAL A 188 -15.10 13.16 -36.92
C VAL A 188 -16.28 14.02 -36.52
#